data_AF-A0A9X3BPY3-F1
#
_entry.id   AF-A0A9X3BPY3-F1
#
_cell.length_a   1.000
_cell.length_b   1.000
_cell.length_c   1.000
_cell.angle_alpha   90.00
_cell.angle_beta   90.00
_cell.angle_gamma   90.00
#
_symmetry.space_group_name_H-M   'P 1'
#
loop_
_entity.id
_entity.type
_entity.pdbx_description
1 polymer ?
#
loop_
_entity_poly.entity_id
_entity_poly.type
_entity_poly.pdbx_seq_one_letter_code
_entity_poly.pdbx_strand_id
1 'polypeptide(L)'
;MCGTDDALTPDRIDVLRDHLRRTRTLGDVAKATTEALSIQRHELDQFTVAASAATPAVATWTDEQMAAGTDALRGLRVDDTLLTATRAAAEQVATAAADLATAVTATRRTVEATSDAVAARQPLPDGITARYLGIESAARRLRTAGEGYAVPAAALRTAVEDAARERITISGLTELADLVAVRTELIVDVVAEAIRQRTIRRLNAADKALRDAVGAVLDDRFAQMSDTITKWWSTIRPEELVGFGGIKRRAAGALFVNLIAALRVDPSSTPVEREALGVYSDSQLNALGLSIFLARTELLGAPVVVLDDPIPGSDAGHRLTFVQYTLGALLAAGTQVILTTFDSKLAEWSNTNHGGADFLAYKLDLIDIRAGTEPTQTTDTFGQLMLDAEESLHAPTAKGRRSACNTMRSAAERLAKQIIATGLTDAGTPTTITDVEAKAT
;
A
#
# COMPACT_ATOMS: atom_id res chain seq x y z
N MET A 1 -49.92 -8.97 19.30
CA MET A 1 -50.37 -10.29 19.80
C MET A 1 -50.04 -10.35 21.27
N CYS A 2 -51.09 -10.53 22.06
CA CYS A 2 -51.27 -10.28 23.49
C CYS A 2 -50.21 -10.90 24.43
N GLY A 3 -49.88 -10.14 25.47
CA GLY A 3 -48.94 -10.50 26.54
C GLY A 3 -49.57 -11.40 27.59
N THR A 4 -49.41 -12.70 27.38
CA THR A 4 -49.49 -13.74 28.42
C THR A 4 -48.18 -14.52 28.36
N ASP A 5 -47.58 -14.83 29.51
CA ASP A 5 -46.23 -15.42 29.60
C ASP A 5 -46.08 -16.77 28.85
N ASP A 6 -47.19 -17.47 28.60
CA ASP A 6 -47.25 -18.73 27.83
C ASP A 6 -47.59 -18.57 26.33
N ALA A 7 -47.65 -17.34 25.78
CA ALA A 7 -48.02 -17.11 24.37
C ALA A 7 -46.91 -17.46 23.34
N LEU A 8 -45.66 -17.56 23.79
CA LEU A 8 -44.48 -17.85 22.96
C LEU A 8 -43.95 -19.26 23.23
N THR A 9 -44.78 -20.27 22.92
CA THR A 9 -44.30 -21.66 22.94
C THR A 9 -43.27 -21.90 21.83
N PRO A 10 -42.35 -22.88 21.99
CA PRO A 10 -41.38 -23.24 20.95
C PRO A 10 -42.02 -23.49 19.58
N ASP A 11 -43.14 -24.21 19.53
CA ASP A 11 -43.87 -24.48 18.28
C ASP A 11 -44.40 -23.19 17.63
N ARG A 12 -44.90 -22.24 18.44
CA ARG A 12 -45.39 -20.95 17.94
C ARG A 12 -44.24 -20.08 17.42
N ILE A 13 -43.09 -20.12 18.08
CA ILE A 13 -41.87 -19.46 17.62
C ILE A 13 -41.43 -20.02 16.27
N ASP A 14 -41.51 -21.34 16.07
CA ASP A 14 -41.14 -21.97 14.81
C ASP A 14 -42.12 -21.63 13.66
N VAL A 15 -43.42 -21.56 13.94
CA VAL A 15 -44.42 -21.05 12.98
C VAL A 15 -44.14 -19.58 12.62
N LEU A 16 -43.81 -18.73 13.59
CA LEU A 16 -43.46 -17.33 13.33
C LEU A 16 -42.16 -17.20 12.54
N ARG A 17 -41.15 -18.03 12.83
CA ARG A 17 -39.89 -18.10 12.07
C ARG A 17 -40.11 -18.59 10.65
N ASP A 18 -41.00 -19.56 10.43
CA ASP A 18 -41.35 -20.05 9.10
C ASP A 18 -42.14 -18.98 8.32
N HIS A 19 -43.12 -18.32 8.95
CA HIS A 19 -43.86 -17.22 8.34
C HIS A 19 -42.95 -16.03 7.97
N LEU A 20 -42.01 -15.68 8.86
CA LEU A 20 -41.02 -14.64 8.61
C LEU A 20 -40.03 -15.04 7.51
N ARG A 21 -39.61 -16.31 7.45
CA ARG A 21 -38.80 -16.86 6.34
C ARG A 21 -39.54 -16.75 5.01
N ARG A 22 -40.78 -17.23 4.93
CA ARG A 22 -41.62 -17.14 3.71
C ARG A 22 -41.84 -15.69 3.28
N THR A 23 -42.07 -14.78 4.23
CA THR A 23 -42.24 -13.35 3.95
C THR A 23 -40.97 -12.69 3.44
N ARG A 24 -39.81 -13.07 3.98
CA ARG A 24 -38.48 -12.64 3.47
C ARG A 24 -38.24 -13.17 2.07
N THR A 25 -38.45 -14.47 1.83
CA THR A 25 -38.33 -15.08 0.51
C THR A 25 -39.23 -14.38 -0.52
N LEU A 26 -40.48 -14.07 -0.16
CA LEU A 26 -41.40 -13.34 -1.04
C LEU A 26 -40.94 -11.89 -1.29
N GLY A 27 -40.36 -11.24 -0.28
CA GLY A 27 -39.72 -9.93 -0.44
C GLY A 27 -38.52 -9.94 -1.38
N ASP A 28 -37.66 -10.95 -1.25
CA ASP A 28 -36.48 -11.13 -2.09
C ASP A 28 -36.87 -11.42 -3.55
N VAL A 29 -37.88 -12.28 -3.76
CA VAL A 29 -38.43 -12.57 -5.10
C VAL A 29 -39.06 -11.34 -5.73
N ALA A 30 -39.84 -10.57 -4.96
CA ALA A 30 -40.44 -9.34 -5.46
C ALA A 30 -39.37 -8.32 -5.86
N LYS A 31 -38.34 -8.13 -5.02
CA LYS A 31 -37.21 -7.25 -5.32
C LYS A 31 -36.47 -7.67 -6.60
N ALA A 32 -36.10 -8.95 -6.71
CA ALA A 32 -35.41 -9.48 -7.89
C ALA A 32 -36.26 -9.33 -9.17
N THR A 33 -37.57 -9.51 -9.06
CA THR A 33 -38.51 -9.37 -10.18
C THR A 33 -38.67 -7.90 -10.60
N THR A 34 -38.77 -6.96 -9.65
CA THR A 34 -38.80 -5.52 -9.94
C THR A 34 -37.50 -5.05 -10.59
N GLU A 35 -36.34 -5.55 -10.14
CA GLU A 35 -35.04 -5.26 -10.76
C GLU A 35 -34.99 -5.77 -12.21
N ALA A 36 -35.42 -7.01 -12.46
CA ALA A 36 -35.49 -7.58 -13.81
C ALA A 36 -36.45 -6.79 -14.73
N LEU A 37 -37.61 -6.37 -14.23
CA LEU A 37 -38.57 -5.55 -14.99
C LEU A 37 -38.01 -4.16 -15.29
N SER A 38 -37.21 -3.58 -14.38
CA SER A 38 -36.52 -2.30 -14.63
C SER A 38 -35.48 -2.41 -15.74
N ILE A 39 -34.73 -3.52 -15.81
CA ILE A 39 -33.79 -3.80 -16.91
C ILE A 39 -34.55 -3.91 -18.24
N GLN A 40 -35.64 -4.68 -18.26
CA GLN A 40 -36.48 -4.83 -19.46
C GLN A 40 -37.06 -3.49 -19.94
N ARG A 41 -37.45 -2.60 -19.02
CA ARG A 41 -37.89 -1.25 -19.38
C ARG A 41 -36.78 -0.46 -20.08
N HIS A 42 -35.55 -0.54 -19.59
CA HIS A 42 -34.43 0.16 -20.21
C HIS A 42 -34.11 -0.37 -21.62
N GLU A 43 -34.20 -1.69 -21.82
CA GLU A 43 -34.04 -2.31 -23.14
C GLU A 43 -35.11 -1.83 -24.14
N LEU A 44 -36.37 -1.68 -23.70
CA LEU A 44 -37.45 -1.14 -24.52
C LEU A 44 -37.21 0.33 -24.93
N ASP A 45 -36.67 1.16 -24.03
CA ASP A 45 -36.33 2.56 -24.35
C ASP A 45 -35.21 2.62 -25.41
N GLN A 46 -34.17 1.79 -25.29
CA GLN A 46 -33.11 1.68 -26.30
C GLN A 46 -33.66 1.23 -27.66
N PHE A 47 -34.62 0.30 -27.66
CA PHE A 47 -35.24 -0.20 -28.89
C PHE A 47 -36.02 0.88 -29.65
N THR A 48 -36.65 1.81 -28.93
CA THR A 48 -37.35 2.97 -29.52
C THR A 48 -36.37 3.93 -30.20
N VAL A 49 -35.25 4.24 -29.54
CA VAL A 49 -34.21 5.11 -30.10
C VAL A 49 -33.60 4.51 -31.37
N ALA A 50 -33.31 3.20 -31.34
CA ALA A 50 -32.77 2.48 -32.49
C ALA A 50 -33.76 2.47 -33.68
N ALA A 51 -35.05 2.28 -33.42
CA ALA A 51 -36.08 2.32 -34.46
C ALA A 51 -36.20 3.70 -35.13
N SER A 52 -36.13 4.79 -34.36
CA SER A 52 -36.12 6.15 -34.91
C SER A 52 -34.86 6.43 -35.73
N ALA A 53 -33.69 5.98 -35.26
CA ALA A 53 -32.43 6.15 -35.98
C ALA A 53 -32.38 5.38 -37.32
N ALA A 54 -33.15 4.28 -37.43
CA ALA A 54 -33.24 3.49 -38.67
C ALA A 54 -34.10 4.16 -39.76
N THR A 55 -34.77 5.29 -39.47
CA THR A 55 -35.61 5.98 -40.45
C THR A 55 -34.75 6.84 -41.39
N PRO A 56 -34.81 6.63 -42.72
CA PRO A 56 -34.03 7.43 -43.66
C PRO A 56 -34.48 8.91 -43.63
N ALA A 57 -33.51 9.83 -43.61
CA ALA A 57 -33.79 11.26 -43.47
C ALA A 57 -34.72 11.82 -44.57
N VAL A 58 -34.67 11.25 -45.78
CA VAL A 58 -35.51 11.64 -46.93
C VAL A 58 -37.01 11.47 -46.66
N ALA A 59 -37.41 10.59 -45.73
CA ALA A 59 -38.80 10.46 -45.30
C ALA A 59 -39.33 11.72 -44.57
N THR A 60 -38.44 12.54 -44.01
CA THR A 60 -38.76 13.75 -43.24
C THR A 60 -38.46 15.04 -43.99
N TRP A 61 -38.05 14.95 -45.26
CA TRP A 61 -37.76 16.14 -46.06
C TRP A 61 -39.02 16.97 -46.29
N THR A 62 -38.86 18.28 -46.10
CA THR A 62 -39.85 19.28 -46.48
C THR A 62 -40.01 19.34 -48.00
N ASP A 63 -41.11 19.94 -48.48
CA ASP A 63 -41.36 20.12 -49.92
C ASP A 63 -40.25 20.96 -50.58
N GLU A 64 -39.68 21.94 -49.86
CA GLU A 64 -38.53 22.72 -50.32
C GLU A 64 -37.27 21.86 -50.50
N GLN A 65 -36.99 20.97 -49.55
CA GLN A 65 -35.86 20.04 -49.65
C GLN A 65 -36.04 19.02 -50.77
N MET A 66 -37.29 18.60 -51.02
CA MET A 66 -37.60 17.77 -52.18
C MET A 66 -37.38 18.49 -53.50
N ALA A 67 -37.90 19.71 -53.62
CA ALA A 67 -37.69 20.52 -54.82
C ALA A 67 -36.21 20.74 -55.09
N ALA A 68 -35.43 21.09 -54.06
CA ALA A 68 -33.99 21.25 -54.17
C ALA A 68 -33.26 19.96 -54.58
N GLY A 69 -33.63 18.82 -54.01
CA GLY A 69 -33.07 17.51 -54.39
C GLY A 69 -33.39 17.14 -55.84
N THR A 70 -34.63 17.34 -56.27
CA THR A 70 -35.08 17.12 -57.64
C THR A 70 -34.34 18.02 -58.63
N ASP A 71 -34.19 19.31 -58.33
CA ASP A 71 -33.46 20.26 -59.18
C ASP A 71 -31.96 19.91 -59.27
N ALA A 72 -31.36 19.45 -58.18
CA ALA A 72 -29.98 18.96 -58.17
C ALA A 72 -29.82 17.72 -59.09
N LEU A 73 -30.75 16.77 -59.04
CA LEU A 73 -30.74 15.60 -59.93
C LEU A 73 -30.92 15.98 -61.40
N ARG A 74 -31.81 16.92 -61.72
CA ARG A 74 -31.96 17.47 -63.08
C ARG A 74 -30.67 18.12 -63.56
N GLY A 75 -29.98 18.88 -62.69
CA GLY A 75 -28.66 19.44 -62.98
C GLY A 75 -27.62 18.38 -63.34
N LEU A 76 -27.69 17.22 -62.69
CA LEU A 76 -26.87 16.04 -62.98
C LEU A 76 -27.39 15.20 -64.15
N ARG A 77 -28.55 15.52 -64.74
CA ARG A 77 -29.25 14.69 -65.75
C ARG A 77 -29.61 13.28 -65.25
N VAL A 78 -29.85 13.14 -63.95
CA VAL A 78 -30.35 11.91 -63.32
C VAL A 78 -31.87 11.97 -63.28
N ASP A 79 -32.53 10.84 -63.52
CA ASP A 79 -33.99 10.70 -63.49
C ASP A 79 -34.55 10.98 -62.08
N ASP A 80 -35.42 11.98 -61.97
CA ASP A 80 -36.02 12.41 -60.69
C ASP A 80 -37.08 11.43 -60.15
N THR A 81 -37.53 10.48 -60.98
CA THR A 81 -38.39 9.38 -60.52
C THR A 81 -37.68 8.47 -59.50
N LEU A 82 -36.34 8.38 -59.55
CA LEU A 82 -35.54 7.62 -58.59
C LEU A 82 -35.61 8.20 -57.18
N LEU A 83 -35.60 9.53 -57.06
CA LEU A 83 -35.77 10.21 -55.76
C LEU A 83 -37.20 10.03 -55.23
N THR A 84 -38.19 10.11 -56.12
CA THR A 84 -39.60 9.90 -55.76
C THR A 84 -39.83 8.48 -55.25
N ALA A 85 -39.29 7.47 -55.93
CA ALA A 85 -39.36 6.07 -55.51
C ALA A 85 -38.61 5.82 -54.18
N THR A 86 -37.44 6.44 -54.00
CA THR A 86 -36.65 6.35 -52.77
C THR A 86 -37.39 6.97 -51.58
N ARG A 87 -38.03 8.13 -51.78
CA ARG A 87 -38.86 8.77 -50.75
C ARG A 87 -40.07 7.92 -50.38
N ALA A 88 -40.80 7.40 -51.35
CA ALA A 88 -41.97 6.55 -51.08
C ALA A 88 -41.58 5.30 -50.27
N ALA A 89 -40.45 4.68 -50.57
CA ALA A 89 -39.94 3.55 -49.76
C ALA A 89 -39.47 3.99 -48.37
N ALA A 90 -38.84 5.16 -48.23
CA ALA A 90 -38.45 5.72 -46.95
C ALA A 90 -39.65 6.07 -46.04
N GLU A 91 -40.76 6.54 -46.62
CA GLU A 91 -42.03 6.79 -45.90
C GLU A 91 -42.64 5.48 -45.34
N GLN A 92 -42.49 4.36 -46.05
CA GLN A 92 -42.87 3.04 -45.54
C GLN A 92 -41.99 2.62 -44.35
N VAL A 93 -40.68 2.89 -44.40
CA VAL A 93 -39.77 2.66 -43.27
C VAL A 93 -40.16 3.52 -42.07
N ALA A 94 -40.45 4.80 -42.29
CA ALA A 94 -40.88 5.73 -41.23
C ALA A 94 -42.19 5.27 -40.57
N THR A 95 -43.15 4.81 -41.37
CA THR A 95 -44.42 4.26 -40.87
C THR A 95 -44.20 3.01 -40.04
N ALA A 96 -43.38 2.08 -40.52
CA ALA A 96 -43.05 0.85 -39.78
C ALA A 96 -42.27 1.12 -38.48
N ALA A 97 -41.41 2.14 -38.47
CA ALA A 97 -40.69 2.58 -37.27
C ALA A 97 -41.64 3.21 -36.24
N ALA A 98 -42.62 4.01 -36.67
CA ALA A 98 -43.65 4.58 -35.81
C ALA A 98 -44.59 3.51 -35.21
N ASP A 99 -44.98 2.52 -36.01
CA ASP A 99 -45.71 1.32 -35.56
C ASP A 99 -44.95 0.59 -34.45
N LEU A 100 -43.64 0.40 -34.65
CA LEU A 100 -42.79 -0.27 -33.68
C LEU A 100 -42.67 0.55 -32.39
N ALA A 101 -42.43 1.86 -32.47
CA ALA A 101 -42.37 2.74 -31.32
C ALA A 101 -43.70 2.72 -30.52
N THR A 102 -44.83 2.64 -31.22
CA THR A 102 -46.16 2.51 -30.61
C THR A 102 -46.30 1.17 -29.86
N ALA A 103 -45.90 0.06 -30.49
CA ALA A 103 -45.93 -1.26 -29.87
C ALA A 103 -45.02 -1.32 -28.62
N VAL A 104 -43.82 -0.77 -28.71
CA VAL A 104 -42.86 -0.69 -27.59
C VAL A 104 -43.41 0.15 -26.44
N THR A 105 -43.99 1.32 -26.73
CA THR A 105 -44.61 2.18 -25.71
C THR A 105 -45.75 1.46 -24.98
N ALA A 106 -46.57 0.69 -25.71
CA ALA A 106 -47.65 -0.09 -25.12
C ALA A 106 -47.13 -1.23 -24.23
N THR A 107 -46.07 -1.93 -24.65
CA THR A 107 -45.41 -2.95 -23.84
C THR A 107 -44.78 -2.35 -22.59
N ARG A 108 -44.13 -1.19 -22.70
CA ARG A 108 -43.51 -0.49 -21.57
C ARG A 108 -44.51 -0.19 -20.46
N ARG A 109 -45.69 0.35 -20.81
CA ARG A 109 -46.77 0.59 -19.85
C ARG A 109 -47.24 -0.69 -19.15
N THR A 110 -47.23 -1.82 -19.86
CA THR A 110 -47.61 -3.12 -19.29
C THR A 110 -46.55 -3.65 -18.33
N VAL A 111 -45.26 -3.48 -18.67
CA VAL A 111 -44.12 -3.81 -17.79
C VAL A 111 -44.15 -2.96 -16.52
N GLU A 112 -44.43 -1.66 -16.63
CA GLU A 112 -44.59 -0.75 -15.50
C GLU A 112 -45.74 -1.20 -14.57
N ALA A 113 -46.93 -1.46 -15.14
CA ALA A 113 -48.06 -1.98 -14.37
C ALA A 113 -47.77 -3.33 -13.71
N THR A 114 -46.99 -4.19 -14.36
CA THR A 114 -46.55 -5.48 -13.78
C THR A 114 -45.59 -5.26 -12.62
N SER A 115 -44.64 -4.33 -12.76
CA SER A 115 -43.69 -3.96 -11.71
C SER A 115 -44.40 -3.41 -10.48
N ASP A 116 -45.38 -2.53 -10.68
CA ASP A 116 -46.19 -1.97 -9.60
C ASP A 116 -47.02 -3.05 -8.88
N ALA A 117 -47.62 -3.98 -9.63
CA ALA A 117 -48.36 -5.11 -9.06
C ALA A 117 -47.44 -6.04 -8.24
N VAL A 118 -46.22 -6.31 -8.70
CA VAL A 118 -45.22 -7.10 -7.96
C VAL A 118 -44.82 -6.40 -6.66
N ALA A 119 -44.53 -5.09 -6.72
CA ALA A 119 -44.15 -4.30 -5.54
C ALA A 119 -45.30 -4.23 -4.50
N ALA A 120 -46.53 -4.07 -4.98
CA ALA A 120 -47.74 -4.02 -4.17
C ALA A 120 -48.28 -5.41 -3.75
N ARG A 121 -47.68 -6.50 -4.25
CA ARG A 121 -48.12 -7.90 -4.03
C ARG A 121 -49.56 -8.15 -4.46
N GLN A 122 -49.94 -7.55 -5.58
CA GLN A 122 -51.25 -7.69 -6.21
C GLN A 122 -51.22 -8.73 -7.35
N PRO A 123 -52.39 -9.23 -7.80
CA PRO A 123 -52.48 -10.06 -8.99
C PRO A 123 -51.81 -9.39 -10.20
N LEU A 124 -51.07 -10.18 -10.99
CA LEU A 124 -50.36 -9.68 -12.16
C LEU A 124 -51.33 -9.35 -13.30
N PRO A 125 -51.12 -8.25 -14.04
CA PRO A 125 -51.90 -7.96 -15.23
C PRO A 125 -51.63 -8.97 -16.35
N ASP A 126 -52.69 -9.42 -17.02
CA ASP A 126 -52.60 -10.33 -18.16
C ASP A 126 -52.07 -9.62 -19.42
N GLY A 127 -51.58 -10.41 -20.39
CA GLY A 127 -51.34 -9.94 -21.76
C GLY A 127 -49.93 -9.43 -22.06
N ILE A 128 -48.97 -9.53 -21.14
CA ILE A 128 -47.57 -9.16 -21.39
C ILE A 128 -46.98 -9.94 -22.58
N THR A 129 -47.29 -11.24 -22.71
CA THR A 129 -46.86 -12.08 -23.83
C THR A 129 -47.40 -11.57 -25.17
N ALA A 130 -48.68 -11.19 -25.22
CA ALA A 130 -49.29 -10.64 -26.44
C ALA A 130 -48.64 -9.30 -26.85
N ARG A 131 -48.19 -8.50 -25.87
CA ARG A 131 -47.48 -7.24 -26.12
C ARG A 131 -46.09 -7.46 -26.73
N TYR A 132 -45.32 -8.43 -26.22
CA TYR A 132 -44.04 -8.81 -26.81
C TYR A 132 -44.18 -9.38 -28.23
N LEU A 133 -45.22 -10.19 -28.49
CA LEU A 133 -45.54 -10.64 -29.86
C LEU A 133 -45.88 -9.47 -30.79
N GLY A 134 -46.54 -8.43 -30.26
CA GLY A 134 -46.78 -7.17 -30.98
C GLY A 134 -45.50 -6.48 -31.42
N ILE A 135 -44.51 -6.36 -30.53
CA ILE A 135 -43.17 -5.82 -30.83
C ILE A 135 -42.51 -6.64 -31.94
N GLU A 136 -42.51 -7.97 -31.82
CA GLU A 136 -41.88 -8.85 -32.82
C GLU A 136 -42.50 -8.66 -34.21
N SER A 137 -43.83 -8.56 -34.27
CA SER A 137 -44.55 -8.32 -35.52
C SER A 137 -44.18 -6.97 -36.15
N ALA A 138 -44.05 -5.91 -35.35
CA ALA A 138 -43.71 -4.57 -35.82
C ALA A 138 -42.23 -4.49 -36.25
N ALA A 139 -41.32 -5.12 -35.51
CA ALA A 139 -39.91 -5.23 -35.87
C ALA A 139 -39.72 -5.98 -37.21
N ARG A 140 -40.52 -7.01 -37.47
CA ARG A 140 -40.51 -7.72 -38.75
C ARG A 140 -40.96 -6.81 -39.90
N ARG A 141 -42.02 -6.01 -39.70
CA ARG A 141 -42.48 -5.02 -40.69
C ARG A 141 -41.40 -3.98 -40.99
N LEU A 142 -40.72 -3.46 -39.96
CA LEU A 142 -39.62 -2.51 -40.13
C LEU A 142 -38.47 -3.10 -40.95
N ARG A 143 -38.11 -4.36 -40.69
CA ARG A 143 -37.07 -5.07 -41.47
C ARG A 143 -37.45 -5.18 -42.93
N THR A 144 -38.67 -5.65 -43.22
CA THR A 144 -39.17 -5.76 -44.61
C THR A 144 -39.23 -4.40 -45.31
N ALA A 145 -39.64 -3.33 -44.62
CA ALA A 145 -39.61 -1.99 -45.16
C ALA A 145 -38.18 -1.51 -45.46
N GLY A 146 -37.22 -1.82 -44.58
CA GLY A 146 -35.80 -1.51 -44.78
C GLY A 146 -35.19 -2.23 -45.99
N GLU A 147 -35.52 -3.51 -46.18
CA GLU A 147 -35.16 -4.28 -47.37
C GLU A 147 -35.78 -3.67 -48.65
N GLY A 148 -37.05 -3.24 -48.56
CA GLY A 148 -37.74 -2.54 -49.66
C GLY A 148 -37.15 -1.17 -50.01
N TYR A 149 -36.57 -0.47 -49.03
CA TYR A 149 -35.87 0.80 -49.23
C TYR A 149 -34.48 0.64 -49.86
N ALA A 150 -33.78 -0.46 -49.57
CA ALA A 150 -32.41 -0.67 -50.03
C ALA A 150 -32.29 -0.66 -51.58
N VAL A 151 -33.29 -1.21 -52.29
CA VAL A 151 -33.30 -1.30 -53.75
C VAL A 151 -33.37 0.07 -54.43
N PRO A 152 -34.39 0.93 -54.19
CA PRO A 152 -34.45 2.26 -54.81
C PRO A 152 -33.31 3.18 -54.34
N ALA A 153 -32.88 3.09 -53.09
CA ALA A 153 -31.75 3.88 -52.58
C ALA A 153 -30.43 3.52 -53.29
N ALA A 154 -30.18 2.23 -53.52
CA ALA A 154 -29.01 1.79 -54.27
C ALA A 154 -29.07 2.26 -55.73
N ALA A 155 -30.23 2.17 -56.38
CA ALA A 155 -30.42 2.65 -57.76
C ALA A 155 -30.18 4.16 -57.88
N LEU A 156 -30.74 4.96 -56.97
CA LEU A 156 -30.50 6.41 -56.92
C LEU A 156 -29.02 6.72 -56.69
N ARG A 157 -28.36 6.02 -55.76
CA ARG A 157 -26.94 6.20 -55.48
C ARG A 157 -26.08 5.93 -56.71
N THR A 158 -26.26 4.78 -57.36
CA THR A 158 -25.50 4.42 -58.56
C THR A 158 -25.69 5.44 -59.68
N ALA A 159 -26.92 5.90 -59.92
CA ALA A 159 -27.19 6.90 -60.95
C ALA A 159 -26.52 8.26 -60.65
N VAL A 160 -26.50 8.69 -59.38
CA VAL A 160 -25.81 9.91 -58.96
C VAL A 160 -24.29 9.76 -59.07
N GLU A 161 -23.73 8.62 -58.66
CA GLU A 161 -22.30 8.33 -58.76
C GLU A 161 -21.81 8.33 -60.20
N ASP A 162 -22.54 7.68 -61.12
CA ASP A 162 -22.17 7.63 -62.54
C ASP A 162 -22.24 9.04 -63.17
N ALA A 163 -23.29 9.80 -62.89
CA ALA A 163 -23.44 11.18 -63.37
C ALA A 163 -22.38 12.14 -62.80
N ALA A 164 -21.92 11.91 -61.56
CA ALA A 164 -20.85 12.68 -60.94
C ALA A 164 -19.47 12.30 -61.54
N ARG A 165 -19.23 11.01 -61.78
CA ARG A 165 -17.98 10.49 -62.36
C ARG A 165 -17.75 10.97 -63.80
N GLU A 166 -18.80 11.12 -64.59
CA GLU A 166 -18.71 11.70 -65.94
C GLU A 166 -18.35 13.19 -65.95
N ARG A 167 -18.57 13.91 -64.83
CA ARG A 167 -18.44 15.37 -64.76
C ARG A 167 -17.25 15.87 -63.92
N ILE A 168 -16.60 15.00 -63.15
CA ILE A 168 -15.52 15.40 -62.23
C ILE A 168 -14.27 14.55 -62.47
N THR A 169 -13.16 15.20 -62.83
CA THR A 169 -11.84 14.61 -63.11
C THR A 169 -11.00 14.30 -61.85
N ILE A 170 -11.58 14.43 -60.65
CA ILE A 170 -10.88 14.21 -59.37
C ILE A 170 -11.24 12.83 -58.83
N SER A 171 -10.24 11.96 -58.75
CA SER A 171 -10.27 10.68 -58.02
C SER A 171 -10.36 10.93 -56.51
N GLY A 172 -11.06 10.08 -55.75
CA GLY A 172 -11.18 10.19 -54.27
C GLY A 172 -12.57 10.56 -53.74
N LEU A 173 -13.56 10.77 -54.61
CA LEU A 173 -14.93 11.14 -54.21
C LEU A 173 -15.66 10.01 -53.47
N THR A 174 -15.40 8.75 -53.85
CA THR A 174 -15.96 7.58 -53.17
C THR A 174 -15.37 7.45 -51.78
N GLU A 175 -14.05 7.62 -51.62
CA GLU A 175 -13.38 7.58 -50.33
C GLU A 175 -13.82 8.73 -49.41
N LEU A 176 -14.05 9.92 -49.96
CA LEU A 176 -14.62 11.05 -49.22
C LEU A 176 -16.10 10.83 -48.86
N ALA A 177 -16.90 10.26 -49.76
CA ALA A 177 -18.30 9.93 -49.51
C ALA A 177 -18.43 8.80 -48.48
N ASP A 178 -17.57 7.79 -48.55
CA ASP A 178 -17.46 6.70 -47.57
C ASP A 178 -17.03 7.25 -46.21
N LEU A 179 -16.02 8.14 -46.16
CA LEU A 179 -15.61 8.81 -44.92
C LEU A 179 -16.74 9.66 -44.31
N VAL A 180 -17.56 10.31 -45.15
CA VAL A 180 -18.76 11.05 -44.72
C VAL A 180 -19.87 10.11 -44.27
N ALA A 181 -20.02 8.93 -44.89
CA ALA A 181 -20.98 7.91 -44.49
C ALA A 181 -20.67 7.31 -43.11
N VAL A 182 -19.38 7.11 -42.79
CA VAL A 182 -18.92 6.66 -41.46
C VAL A 182 -18.53 7.80 -40.51
N ARG A 183 -18.90 9.05 -40.84
CA ARG A 183 -18.63 10.26 -40.02
C ARG A 183 -18.86 10.05 -38.52
N THR A 184 -19.97 9.44 -38.16
CA THR A 184 -20.37 9.28 -36.76
C THR A 184 -19.44 8.31 -36.04
N GLU A 185 -19.10 7.19 -36.67
CA GLU A 185 -18.17 6.18 -36.15
C GLU A 185 -16.74 6.75 -36.07
N LEU A 186 -16.29 7.47 -37.10
CA LEU A 186 -14.99 8.14 -37.09
C LEU A 186 -14.87 9.17 -35.96
N ILE A 187 -15.94 9.96 -35.72
CA ILE A 187 -15.98 10.90 -34.59
C ILE A 187 -15.89 10.14 -33.27
N VAL A 188 -16.62 9.03 -33.11
CA VAL A 188 -16.56 8.19 -31.90
C VAL A 188 -15.15 7.65 -31.68
N ASP A 189 -14.49 7.13 -32.71
CA ASP A 189 -13.14 6.57 -32.63
C ASP A 189 -12.10 7.65 -32.31
N VAL A 190 -12.19 8.82 -32.95
CA VAL A 190 -11.29 9.95 -32.67
C VAL A 190 -11.49 10.45 -31.24
N VAL A 191 -12.73 10.52 -30.76
CA VAL A 191 -13.04 10.87 -29.36
C VAL A 191 -12.50 9.81 -28.40
N ALA A 192 -12.68 8.52 -28.70
CA ALA A 192 -12.19 7.41 -27.89
C ALA A 192 -10.66 7.42 -27.81
N GLU A 193 -9.96 7.63 -28.93
CA GLU A 193 -8.50 7.74 -28.96
C GLU A 193 -8.02 8.99 -28.22
N ALA A 194 -8.70 10.13 -28.36
CA ALA A 194 -8.37 11.33 -27.59
C ALA A 194 -8.53 11.11 -26.07
N ILE A 195 -9.58 10.40 -25.64
CA ILE A 195 -9.79 10.01 -24.24
C ILE A 195 -8.70 9.03 -23.79
N ARG A 196 -8.34 8.04 -24.61
CA ARG A 196 -7.27 7.06 -24.32
C ARG A 196 -5.93 7.79 -24.14
N GLN A 197 -5.55 8.66 -25.07
CA GLN A 197 -4.31 9.45 -24.98
C GLN A 197 -4.29 10.35 -23.74
N ARG A 198 -5.41 11.01 -23.42
CA ARG A 198 -5.53 11.78 -22.18
C ARG A 198 -5.36 10.90 -20.94
N THR A 199 -5.93 9.70 -20.95
CA THR A 199 -5.83 8.73 -19.85
C THR A 199 -4.41 8.23 -19.68
N ILE A 200 -3.71 7.87 -20.77
CA ILE A 200 -2.30 7.47 -20.75
C ILE A 200 -1.43 8.60 -20.19
N ARG A 201 -1.62 9.84 -20.63
CA ARG A 201 -0.87 10.99 -20.09
C ARG A 201 -1.11 11.17 -18.59
N ARG A 202 -2.35 11.04 -18.13
CA ARG A 202 -2.71 11.12 -16.70
C ARG A 202 -2.07 9.98 -15.90
N LEU A 203 -2.10 8.76 -16.43
CA LEU A 203 -1.49 7.59 -15.78
C LEU A 203 0.04 7.75 -15.67
N ASN A 204 0.70 8.17 -16.74
CA ASN A 204 2.15 8.40 -16.72
C ASN A 204 2.53 9.54 -15.76
N ALA A 205 1.73 10.61 -15.70
CA ALA A 205 1.93 11.68 -14.73
C ALA A 205 1.73 11.19 -13.29
N ALA A 206 0.73 10.33 -13.03
CA ALA A 206 0.50 9.72 -11.73
C ALA A 206 1.62 8.75 -11.33
N ASP A 207 2.09 7.89 -12.24
CA ASP A 207 3.23 6.99 -12.00
C ASP A 207 4.50 7.78 -11.66
N LYS A 208 4.78 8.85 -12.43
CA LYS A 208 5.90 9.75 -12.11
C LYS A 208 5.73 10.38 -10.72
N ALA A 209 4.56 10.94 -10.42
CA ALA A 209 4.29 11.56 -9.13
C ALA A 209 4.45 10.57 -7.96
N LEU A 210 4.01 9.32 -8.13
CA LEU A 210 4.19 8.26 -7.14
C LEU A 210 5.67 7.93 -6.93
N ARG A 211 6.45 7.79 -8.02
CA ARG A 211 7.89 7.52 -7.92
C ARG A 211 8.65 8.66 -7.25
N ASP A 212 8.31 9.90 -7.60
CA ASP A 212 8.91 11.09 -7.01
C ASP A 212 8.55 11.19 -5.51
N ALA A 213 7.29 10.91 -5.14
CA ALA A 213 6.85 10.89 -3.75
C ALA A 213 7.52 9.77 -2.93
N VAL A 214 7.64 8.56 -3.48
CA VAL A 214 8.39 7.46 -2.85
C VAL A 214 9.85 7.86 -2.66
N GLY A 215 10.46 8.50 -3.66
CA GLY A 215 11.82 9.02 -3.57
C GLY A 215 11.99 10.03 -2.43
N ALA A 216 11.07 11.00 -2.33
CA ALA A 216 11.10 12.02 -1.28
C ALA A 216 10.93 11.42 0.12
N VAL A 217 9.99 10.49 0.31
CA VAL A 217 9.79 9.81 1.60
C VAL A 217 11.04 9.03 1.99
N LEU A 218 11.68 8.33 1.05
CA LEU A 218 12.92 7.61 1.32
C LEU A 218 14.06 8.55 1.67
N ASP A 219 14.22 9.67 0.95
CA ASP A 219 15.24 10.67 1.25
C ASP A 219 15.07 11.26 2.66
N ASP A 220 13.84 11.61 3.04
CA ASP A 220 13.53 12.11 4.39
C ASP A 220 13.86 11.06 5.47
N ARG A 221 13.53 9.79 5.22
CA ARG A 221 13.86 8.70 6.14
C ARG A 221 15.36 8.45 6.22
N PHE A 222 16.08 8.54 5.10
CA PHE A 222 17.52 8.42 5.08
C PHE A 222 18.20 9.60 5.77
N ALA A 223 17.67 10.82 5.65
CA ALA A 223 18.15 11.98 6.39
C ALA A 223 17.98 11.78 7.91
N GLN A 224 16.78 11.42 8.36
CA GLN A 224 16.51 11.13 9.78
C GLN A 224 17.42 10.02 10.32
N MET A 225 17.59 8.95 9.56
CA MET A 225 18.49 7.85 9.94
C MET A 225 19.95 8.29 9.93
N SER A 226 20.36 9.13 8.97
CA SER A 226 21.73 9.65 8.89
C SER A 226 22.08 10.52 10.10
N ASP A 227 21.17 11.39 10.52
CA ASP A 227 21.35 12.24 11.71
C ASP A 227 21.50 11.40 12.97
N THR A 228 20.66 10.37 13.10
CA THR A 228 20.70 9.47 14.26
C THR A 228 21.97 8.61 14.27
N ILE A 229 22.41 8.10 13.11
CA ILE A 229 23.69 7.38 12.99
C ILE A 229 24.86 8.30 13.33
N THR A 230 24.85 9.54 12.83
CA THR A 230 25.90 10.53 13.10
C THR A 230 25.99 10.84 14.59
N LYS A 231 24.85 11.00 15.26
CA LYS A 231 24.77 11.18 16.72
C LYS A 231 25.48 10.03 17.45
N TRP A 232 25.15 8.78 17.16
CA TRP A 232 25.78 7.61 17.81
C TRP A 232 27.24 7.41 17.41
N TRP A 233 27.62 7.73 16.17
CA TRP A 233 29.01 7.72 15.74
C TRP A 233 29.85 8.65 16.62
N SER A 234 29.36 9.87 16.86
CA SER A 234 30.06 10.87 17.68
C SER A 234 30.20 10.47 19.15
N THR A 235 29.36 9.57 19.70
CA THR A 235 29.56 9.04 21.06
C THR A 235 30.66 7.98 21.11
N ILE A 236 30.80 7.18 20.05
CA ILE A 236 31.82 6.13 19.99
C ILE A 236 33.18 6.73 19.62
N ARG A 237 33.21 7.61 18.61
CA ARG A 237 34.40 8.22 18.01
C ARG A 237 34.32 9.75 18.06
N PRO A 238 34.40 10.36 19.26
CA PRO A 238 34.40 11.81 19.37
C PRO A 238 35.64 12.41 18.69
N GLU A 239 35.45 13.55 18.03
CA GLU A 239 36.52 14.39 17.46
C GLU A 239 37.42 13.72 16.39
N GLU A 240 37.00 12.59 15.82
CA GLU A 240 37.74 11.92 14.76
C GLU A 240 37.60 12.66 13.41
N LEU A 241 38.72 12.81 12.67
CA LEU A 241 38.73 13.43 11.33
C LEU A 241 37.98 12.61 10.28
N VAL A 242 37.75 11.33 10.56
CA VAL A 242 36.92 10.42 9.77
C VAL A 242 35.54 10.35 10.42
N GLY A 243 34.54 10.90 9.73
CA GLY A 243 33.16 10.90 10.18
C GLY A 243 32.22 10.13 9.26
N PHE A 244 30.98 9.94 9.71
CA PHE A 244 29.90 9.45 8.87
C PHE A 244 29.26 10.62 8.09
N GLY A 245 29.22 10.50 6.76
CA GLY A 245 28.69 11.51 5.84
C GLY A 245 27.23 11.30 5.42
N GLY A 246 26.55 10.31 6.01
CA GLY A 246 25.15 10.01 5.74
C GLY A 246 24.92 8.89 4.73
N ILE A 247 23.65 8.66 4.44
CA ILE A 247 23.15 7.63 3.54
C ILE A 247 22.69 8.29 2.25
N LYS A 248 23.21 7.82 1.10
CA LYS A 248 22.81 8.34 -0.21
C LYS A 248 22.24 7.25 -1.10
N ARG A 249 21.15 7.54 -1.80
CA ARG A 249 20.56 6.62 -2.78
C ARG A 249 21.51 6.42 -3.97
N ARG A 250 21.58 5.19 -4.48
CA ARG A 250 22.27 4.90 -5.73
C ARG A 250 21.41 5.39 -6.90
N ALA A 251 22.02 6.03 -7.89
CA ALA A 251 21.34 6.64 -9.04
C ALA A 251 20.43 5.68 -9.85
N ALA A 252 20.60 4.36 -9.70
CA ALA A 252 19.91 3.33 -10.48
C ALA A 252 18.81 2.55 -9.72
N GLY A 253 18.51 2.86 -8.45
CA GLY A 253 17.44 2.13 -7.76
C GLY A 253 17.08 2.66 -6.37
N ALA A 254 15.79 2.65 -6.05
CA ALA A 254 15.25 3.08 -4.76
C ALA A 254 15.66 2.17 -3.58
N LEU A 255 16.15 0.96 -3.86
CA LEU A 255 16.47 -0.07 -2.85
C LEU A 255 17.95 -0.11 -2.43
N PHE A 256 18.87 0.42 -3.24
CA PHE A 256 20.29 0.35 -2.95
C PHE A 256 20.79 1.70 -2.43
N VAL A 257 21.35 1.69 -1.24
CA VAL A 257 21.97 2.85 -0.59
C VAL A 257 23.47 2.68 -0.47
N ASN A 258 24.19 3.78 -0.57
CA ASN A 258 25.60 3.85 -0.25
C ASN A 258 25.75 4.53 1.11
N LEU A 259 26.60 3.97 1.96
CA LEU A 259 27.03 4.59 3.21
C LEU A 259 28.23 5.48 2.89
N ILE A 260 28.16 6.75 3.28
CA ILE A 260 29.18 7.75 2.92
C ILE A 260 30.08 8.00 4.12
N ALA A 261 31.39 7.99 3.87
CA ALA A 261 32.42 8.48 4.77
C ALA A 261 32.71 9.95 4.47
N ALA A 262 32.79 10.78 5.51
CA ALA A 262 33.22 12.17 5.44
C ALA A 262 34.67 12.28 5.98
N LEU A 263 35.63 12.44 5.08
CA LEU A 263 37.06 12.44 5.41
C LEU A 263 37.60 13.87 5.48
N ARG A 264 38.17 14.28 6.62
CA ARG A 264 38.76 15.61 6.82
C ARG A 264 40.27 15.54 6.96
N VAL A 265 40.96 16.59 6.52
CA VAL A 265 42.42 16.73 6.71
C VAL A 265 42.70 17.41 8.05
N ASP A 266 41.83 18.33 8.45
CA ASP A 266 41.82 19.01 9.75
C ASP A 266 40.37 19.32 10.18
N PRO A 267 40.11 19.65 11.47
CA PRO A 267 38.75 19.86 11.97
C PRO A 267 37.95 20.97 11.26
N SER A 268 38.63 21.94 10.65
CA SER A 268 38.02 23.08 9.94
C SER A 268 37.84 22.85 8.43
N SER A 269 38.53 21.85 7.87
CA SER A 269 38.47 21.53 6.44
C SER A 269 37.12 20.97 5.99
N THR A 270 36.72 21.28 4.75
CA THR A 270 35.56 20.67 4.09
C THR A 270 35.79 19.16 3.90
N PRO A 271 34.83 18.30 4.28
CA PRO A 271 35.02 16.86 4.18
C PRO A 271 34.99 16.38 2.73
N VAL A 272 35.86 15.43 2.41
CA VAL A 272 35.84 14.68 1.15
C VAL A 272 34.99 13.44 1.34
N GLU A 273 33.95 13.30 0.52
CA GLU A 273 33.04 12.15 0.57
C GLU A 273 33.59 10.95 -0.19
N ARG A 274 33.52 9.77 0.44
CA ARG A 274 33.86 8.47 -0.16
C ARG A 274 32.88 7.39 0.29
N GLU A 275 32.84 6.26 -0.39
CA GLU A 275 32.06 5.12 0.08
C GLU A 275 32.71 4.51 1.33
N ALA A 276 31.96 4.48 2.44
CA ALA A 276 32.48 4.09 3.76
C ALA A 276 33.06 2.67 3.76
N LEU A 277 32.40 1.71 3.10
CA LEU A 277 32.85 0.32 3.02
C LEU A 277 34.21 0.16 2.33
N GLY A 278 34.61 1.10 1.48
CA GLY A 278 35.87 1.05 0.76
C GLY A 278 37.03 1.79 1.42
N VAL A 279 36.76 2.62 2.45
CA VAL A 279 37.78 3.50 3.05
C VAL A 279 37.92 3.39 4.57
N TYR A 280 36.91 2.88 5.27
CA TYR A 280 36.98 2.66 6.71
C TYR A 280 37.87 1.45 7.04
N SER A 281 38.66 1.58 8.10
CA SER A 281 39.32 0.45 8.76
C SER A 281 38.29 -0.48 9.43
N ASP A 282 38.69 -1.71 9.78
CA ASP A 282 37.81 -2.68 10.45
C ASP A 282 37.20 -2.13 11.76
N SER A 283 38.01 -1.40 12.53
CA SER A 283 37.59 -0.74 13.78
C SER A 283 36.57 0.38 13.52
N GLN A 284 36.70 1.13 12.41
CA GLN A 284 35.71 2.12 11.97
C GLN A 284 34.44 1.46 11.41
N LEU A 285 34.55 0.35 10.69
CA LEU A 285 33.40 -0.43 10.21
C LEU A 285 32.60 -1.01 11.38
N ASN A 286 33.26 -1.51 12.43
CA ASN A 286 32.58 -1.96 13.64
C ASN A 286 31.83 -0.81 14.33
N ALA A 287 32.47 0.35 14.49
CA ALA A 287 31.83 1.53 15.05
C ALA A 287 30.63 2.01 14.21
N LEU A 288 30.73 1.93 12.87
CA LEU A 288 29.63 2.24 11.97
C LEU A 288 28.47 1.26 12.17
N GLY A 289 28.77 -0.04 12.23
CA GLY A 289 27.78 -1.09 12.47
C GLY A 289 27.04 -0.89 13.80
N LEU A 290 27.79 -0.61 14.88
CA LEU A 290 27.22 -0.30 16.19
C LEU A 290 26.37 0.98 16.14
N SER A 291 26.84 2.03 15.48
CA SER A 291 26.09 3.29 15.32
C SER A 291 24.77 3.07 14.57
N ILE A 292 24.77 2.26 13.51
CA ILE A 292 23.57 1.89 12.75
C ILE A 292 22.61 1.09 13.63
N PHE A 293 23.12 0.12 14.39
CA PHE A 293 22.32 -0.67 15.31
C PHE A 293 21.64 0.19 16.37
N LEU A 294 22.39 1.09 17.02
CA LEU A 294 21.86 1.98 18.06
C LEU A 294 20.88 2.99 17.47
N ALA A 295 21.18 3.57 16.31
CA ALA A 295 20.26 4.47 15.62
C ALA A 295 18.92 3.79 15.29
N ARG A 296 18.97 2.55 14.78
CA ARG A 296 17.76 1.77 14.53
C ARG A 296 16.99 1.49 15.81
N THR A 297 17.69 1.17 16.88
CA THR A 297 17.07 0.85 18.18
C THR A 297 16.36 2.07 18.78
N GLU A 298 16.99 3.25 18.67
CA GLU A 298 16.38 4.53 19.06
C GLU A 298 15.16 4.88 18.20
N LEU A 299 15.26 4.76 16.88
CA LEU A 299 14.15 5.05 15.97
C LEU A 299 12.95 4.10 16.15
N LEU A 300 13.19 2.87 16.59
CA LEU A 300 12.15 1.91 16.95
C LEU A 300 11.60 2.12 18.37
N GLY A 301 12.24 2.96 19.18
CA GLY A 301 11.87 3.20 20.57
C GLY A 301 12.01 1.96 21.46
N ALA A 302 13.04 1.13 21.23
CA ALA A 302 13.20 -0.09 22.01
C ALA A 302 13.59 0.24 23.47
N PRO A 303 12.88 -0.32 24.47
CA PRO A 303 13.16 -0.06 25.88
C PRO A 303 14.37 -0.85 26.42
N VAL A 304 14.83 -1.86 25.68
CA VAL A 304 15.94 -2.75 26.06
C VAL A 304 16.90 -2.91 24.90
N VAL A 305 18.20 -2.86 25.19
CA VAL A 305 19.29 -3.12 24.24
C VAL A 305 20.17 -4.23 24.80
N VAL A 306 20.46 -5.25 23.99
CA VAL A 306 21.45 -6.29 24.31
C VAL A 306 22.67 -6.09 23.43
N LEU A 307 23.82 -5.89 24.05
CA LEU A 307 25.11 -5.67 23.39
C LEU A 307 26.01 -6.86 23.69
N ASP A 308 26.32 -7.64 22.65
CA ASP A 308 27.25 -8.76 22.75
C ASP A 308 28.59 -8.38 22.12
N ASP A 309 29.58 -8.21 22.99
CA ASP A 309 30.93 -7.74 22.70
C ASP A 309 30.98 -6.54 21.73
N PRO A 310 30.37 -5.40 22.10
CA PRO A 310 30.12 -4.30 21.16
C PRO A 310 31.39 -3.61 20.66
N ILE A 311 32.49 -3.72 21.41
CA ILE A 311 33.79 -3.13 21.08
C ILE A 311 34.83 -4.24 20.99
N PRO A 312 35.43 -4.49 19.83
CA PRO A 312 36.47 -5.50 19.69
C PRO A 312 37.69 -5.13 20.51
N GLY A 313 38.34 -6.14 21.10
CA GLY A 313 39.51 -5.93 21.97
C GLY A 313 40.66 -5.15 21.32
N SER A 314 40.80 -5.16 19.99
CA SER A 314 41.79 -4.38 19.23
C SER A 314 41.61 -2.87 19.33
N ASP A 315 40.44 -2.40 19.78
CA ASP A 315 40.08 -0.99 19.84
C ASP A 315 40.10 -0.44 21.27
N ALA A 316 41.28 -0.53 21.91
CA ALA A 316 41.45 -0.14 23.31
C ALA A 316 41.19 1.35 23.57
N GLY A 317 41.41 2.22 22.57
CA GLY A 317 41.19 3.66 22.69
C GLY A 317 39.72 4.04 22.81
N HIS A 318 38.82 3.31 22.15
CA HIS A 318 37.39 3.65 22.10
C HIS A 318 36.53 2.95 23.18
N ARG A 319 37.13 2.10 24.03
CA ARG A 319 36.42 1.51 25.19
C ARG A 319 35.93 2.58 26.15
N LEU A 320 36.77 3.57 26.44
CA LEU A 320 36.45 4.62 27.41
C LEU A 320 35.33 5.52 26.86
N THR A 321 35.43 5.93 25.60
CA THR A 321 34.40 6.75 24.93
C THR A 321 33.08 5.98 24.83
N PHE A 322 33.12 4.68 24.51
CA PHE A 322 31.93 3.84 24.55
C PHE A 322 31.28 3.81 25.94
N VAL A 323 32.04 3.54 27.00
CA VAL A 323 31.50 3.48 28.37
C VAL A 323 30.95 4.84 28.80
N GLN A 324 31.70 5.93 28.60
CA GLN A 324 31.30 7.25 29.09
C GLN A 324 30.15 7.84 28.29
N TYR A 325 30.24 7.81 26.97
CA TYR A 325 29.31 8.54 26.10
C TYR A 325 28.22 7.64 25.55
N THR A 326 28.56 6.47 25.01
CA THR A 326 27.57 5.60 24.36
C THR A 326 26.68 4.89 25.38
N LEU A 327 27.27 4.16 26.33
CA LEU A 327 26.53 3.49 27.39
C LEU A 327 25.82 4.52 28.30
N GLY A 328 26.50 5.62 28.63
CA GLY A 328 25.90 6.74 29.37
C GLY A 328 24.66 7.31 28.67
N ALA A 329 24.71 7.54 27.36
CA ALA A 329 23.56 8.05 26.60
C ALA A 329 22.38 7.07 26.58
N LEU A 330 22.63 5.75 26.49
CA LEU A 330 21.57 4.73 26.57
C LEU A 330 20.89 4.72 27.93
N LEU A 331 21.67 4.72 29.01
CA LEU A 331 21.14 4.71 30.37
C LEU A 331 20.40 6.02 30.70
N ALA A 332 20.92 7.17 30.26
CA ALA A 332 20.27 8.47 30.45
C ALA A 332 18.94 8.58 29.69
N ALA A 333 18.79 7.85 28.58
CA ALA A 333 17.52 7.74 27.86
C ALA A 333 16.50 6.80 28.54
N GLY A 334 16.87 6.16 29.66
CA GLY A 334 16.04 5.19 30.36
C GLY A 334 16.01 3.81 29.68
N THR A 335 16.95 3.53 28.77
CA THR A 335 17.04 2.24 28.09
C THR A 335 17.73 1.23 28.99
N GLN A 336 17.12 0.07 29.20
CA GLN A 336 17.76 -1.04 29.89
C GLN A 336 18.85 -1.62 29.00
N VAL A 337 20.08 -1.73 29.49
CA VAL A 337 21.22 -2.27 28.73
C VAL A 337 21.69 -3.59 29.35
N ILE A 338 21.76 -4.63 28.53
CA ILE A 338 22.42 -5.90 28.87
C ILE A 338 23.71 -5.95 28.07
N LEU A 339 24.86 -5.90 28.75
CA LEU A 339 26.17 -5.95 28.13
C LEU A 339 26.84 -7.29 28.44
N THR A 340 27.12 -8.08 27.41
CA THR A 340 27.99 -9.24 27.49
C THR A 340 29.32 -8.90 26.82
N THR A 341 30.43 -9.23 27.45
CA THR A 341 31.77 -9.02 26.88
C THR A 341 32.76 -9.97 27.53
N PHE A 342 33.75 -10.40 26.75
CA PHE A 342 34.92 -11.11 27.28
C PHE A 342 36.04 -10.14 27.67
N ASP A 343 35.92 -8.85 27.35
CA ASP A 343 36.91 -7.83 27.68
C ASP A 343 36.74 -7.37 29.14
N SER A 344 37.64 -7.85 30.00
CA SER A 344 37.61 -7.55 31.44
C SER A 344 37.70 -6.05 31.75
N LYS A 345 38.40 -5.26 30.93
CA LYS A 345 38.50 -3.81 31.15
C LYS A 345 37.20 -3.10 30.78
N LEU A 346 36.53 -3.54 29.71
CA LEU A 346 35.23 -2.99 29.34
C LEU A 346 34.20 -3.28 30.45
N ALA A 347 34.20 -4.50 30.98
CA ALA A 347 33.35 -4.87 32.10
C ALA A 347 33.65 -4.03 33.37
N GLU A 348 34.93 -3.90 33.74
CA GLU A 348 35.38 -3.12 34.90
C GLU A 348 34.99 -1.64 34.78
N TRP A 349 35.24 -1.03 33.62
CA TRP A 349 34.91 0.38 33.40
C TRP A 349 33.41 0.62 33.36
N SER A 350 32.63 -0.31 32.80
CA SER A 350 31.17 -0.22 32.81
C SER A 350 30.63 -0.25 34.24
N ASN A 351 31.13 -1.18 35.07
CA ASN A 351 30.78 -1.25 36.49
C ASN A 351 31.22 0.00 37.26
N THR A 352 32.43 0.51 37.02
CA THR A 352 32.94 1.67 37.76
C THR A 352 32.20 2.96 37.42
N ASN A 353 31.83 3.17 36.16
CA ASN A 353 31.16 4.40 35.72
C ASN A 353 29.64 4.37 35.95
N HIS A 354 29.00 3.19 35.90
CA HIS A 354 27.54 3.06 35.91
C HIS A 354 26.98 2.09 36.96
N GLY A 355 27.83 1.52 37.82
CA GLY A 355 27.49 0.53 38.85
C GLY A 355 26.76 1.10 40.08
N GLY A 356 25.61 1.75 39.86
CA GLY A 356 24.71 2.20 40.92
C GLY A 356 23.90 1.07 41.58
N ALA A 357 22.91 1.44 42.40
CA ALA A 357 22.13 0.50 43.21
C ALA A 357 21.36 -0.58 42.41
N ASP A 358 20.99 -0.31 41.16
CA ASP A 358 20.21 -1.21 40.29
C ASP A 358 21.07 -1.95 39.24
N PHE A 359 22.40 -1.85 39.32
CA PHE A 359 23.31 -2.50 38.38
C PHE A 359 23.62 -3.95 38.82
N LEU A 360 23.37 -4.90 37.91
CA LEU A 360 23.73 -6.30 38.10
C LEU A 360 24.88 -6.67 37.17
N ALA A 361 25.95 -7.21 37.74
CA ALA A 361 27.04 -7.77 36.95
C ALA A 361 27.33 -9.21 37.40
N TYR A 362 27.63 -10.05 36.41
CA TYR A 362 27.93 -11.46 36.57
C TYR A 362 29.22 -11.78 35.83
N LYS A 363 30.09 -12.55 36.46
CA LYS A 363 31.19 -13.27 35.83
C LYS A 363 30.68 -14.65 35.47
N LEU A 364 30.83 -15.02 34.21
CA LEU A 364 30.40 -16.33 33.70
C LEU A 364 31.65 -17.16 33.44
N ASP A 365 31.90 -18.16 34.29
CA ASP A 365 33.06 -19.04 34.16
C ASP A 365 32.61 -20.43 33.65
N LEU A 366 33.33 -21.00 32.69
CA LEU A 366 33.13 -22.37 32.21
C LEU A 366 34.29 -23.25 32.69
N ILE A 367 34.25 -23.62 33.97
CA ILE A 367 35.31 -24.41 34.62
C ILE A 367 35.25 -25.88 34.17
N ASP A 368 34.04 -26.45 34.07
CA ASP A 368 33.80 -27.80 33.55
C ASP A 368 32.75 -27.77 32.42
N ILE A 369 33.18 -28.17 31.21
CA ILE A 369 32.33 -28.26 30.01
C ILE A 369 31.11 -29.17 30.24
N ARG A 370 31.21 -30.18 31.11
CA ARG A 370 30.09 -31.09 31.42
C ARG A 370 29.10 -30.49 32.41
N ALA A 371 29.59 -29.68 33.36
CA ALA A 371 28.75 -29.03 34.37
C ALA A 371 28.05 -27.78 33.80
N GLY A 372 28.65 -27.12 32.82
CA GLY A 372 28.12 -25.92 32.17
C GLY A 372 28.68 -24.64 32.78
N THR A 373 28.15 -23.50 32.33
CA THR A 373 28.59 -22.17 32.76
C THR A 373 28.05 -21.85 34.15
N GLU A 374 28.95 -21.45 35.06
CA GLU A 374 28.60 -21.03 36.41
C GLU A 374 28.58 -19.50 36.49
N PRO A 375 27.42 -18.88 36.80
CA PRO A 375 27.32 -17.45 37.00
C PRO A 375 27.67 -17.06 38.44
N THR A 376 28.64 -16.16 38.59
CA THR A 376 28.99 -15.53 39.87
C THR A 376 28.64 -14.04 39.82
N GLN A 377 27.80 -13.55 40.72
CA GLN A 377 27.46 -12.12 40.76
C GLN A 377 28.66 -11.29 41.27
N THR A 378 29.21 -10.38 40.47
CA THR A 378 30.43 -9.63 40.79
C THR A 378 30.25 -8.52 41.82
N THR A 379 29.00 -8.16 42.16
CA THR A 379 28.71 -7.33 43.33
C THR A 379 29.03 -8.07 44.65
N ASP A 380 29.10 -9.40 44.62
CA ASP A 380 29.66 -10.20 45.71
C ASP A 380 31.19 -10.26 45.58
N THR A 381 31.85 -9.15 45.91
CA THR A 381 33.32 -9.05 45.88
C THR A 381 33.97 -10.10 46.80
N PHE A 382 33.26 -10.52 47.85
CA PHE A 382 33.71 -11.60 48.73
C PHE A 382 33.67 -12.95 47.99
N GLY A 383 32.53 -13.31 47.40
CA GLY A 383 32.36 -14.52 46.60
C GLY A 383 33.38 -14.64 45.46
N GLN A 384 33.64 -13.53 44.76
CA GLN A 384 34.66 -13.48 43.70
C GLN A 384 36.07 -13.77 44.23
N LEU A 385 36.49 -13.12 45.32
CA LEU A 385 37.81 -13.36 45.91
C LEU A 385 37.95 -14.79 46.47
N MET A 386 36.85 -15.40 46.92
CA MET A 386 36.87 -16.80 47.36
C MET A 386 37.07 -17.78 46.19
N LEU A 387 36.40 -17.55 45.05
CA LEU A 387 36.58 -18.36 43.84
C LEU A 387 37.98 -18.23 43.24
N ASP A 388 38.49 -16.99 43.11
CA ASP A 388 39.84 -16.73 42.62
C ASP A 388 40.91 -17.38 43.52
N ALA A 389 40.64 -17.45 44.83
CA ALA A 389 41.50 -18.17 45.77
C ALA A 389 41.43 -19.69 45.58
N GLU A 390 40.26 -20.25 45.32
CA GLU A 390 40.04 -21.69 45.11
C GLU A 390 40.81 -22.21 43.89
N GLU A 391 40.78 -21.49 42.78
CA GLU A 391 41.54 -21.81 41.55
C GLU A 391 43.04 -21.95 41.83
N SER A 392 43.57 -21.10 42.71
CA SER A 392 45.00 -21.07 43.07
C SER A 392 45.36 -21.92 44.30
N LEU A 393 44.38 -22.43 45.05
CA LEU A 393 44.57 -23.12 46.33
C LEU A 393 45.36 -24.43 46.14
N HIS A 394 45.09 -25.13 45.05
CA HIS A 394 45.74 -26.38 44.67
C HIS A 394 46.89 -26.19 43.67
N ALA A 395 47.35 -24.96 43.46
CA ALA A 395 48.44 -24.70 42.53
C ALA A 395 49.71 -25.49 42.92
N PRO A 396 50.40 -26.13 41.95
CA PRO A 396 51.58 -26.95 42.24
C PRO A 396 52.76 -26.10 42.75
N THR A 397 52.76 -24.80 42.46
CA THR A 397 53.82 -23.87 42.87
C THR A 397 53.54 -23.22 44.24
N ALA A 398 54.59 -23.01 45.03
CA ALA A 398 54.49 -22.27 46.29
C ALA A 398 54.04 -20.81 46.09
N LYS A 399 54.33 -20.22 44.92
CA LYS A 399 53.87 -18.87 44.54
C LYS A 399 52.36 -18.84 44.35
N GLY A 400 51.77 -19.82 43.65
CA GLY A 400 50.33 -19.93 43.47
C GLY A 400 49.59 -20.08 44.80
N ARG A 401 50.07 -20.97 45.68
CA ARG A 401 49.47 -21.15 47.02
C ARG A 401 49.55 -19.91 47.91
N ARG A 402 50.66 -19.14 47.84
CA ARG A 402 50.75 -17.84 48.53
C ARG A 402 49.79 -16.81 47.95
N SER A 403 49.60 -16.81 46.63
CA SER A 403 48.60 -15.97 45.97
C SER A 403 47.20 -16.27 46.50
N ALA A 404 46.82 -17.55 46.56
CA ALA A 404 45.53 -17.99 47.13
C ALA A 404 45.34 -17.51 48.58
N CYS A 405 46.35 -17.67 49.44
CA CYS A 405 46.28 -17.20 50.83
C CYS A 405 46.09 -15.67 50.92
N ASN A 406 46.77 -14.91 50.05
CA ASN A 406 46.61 -13.46 49.99
C ASN A 406 45.21 -13.06 49.52
N THR A 407 44.66 -13.75 48.52
CA THR A 407 43.30 -13.53 48.02
C THR A 407 42.27 -13.87 49.10
N MET A 408 42.41 -14.98 49.83
CA MET A 408 41.54 -15.32 50.98
C MET A 408 41.60 -14.29 52.10
N ARG A 409 42.80 -13.74 52.38
CA ARG A 409 42.96 -12.66 53.35
C ARG A 409 42.18 -11.41 52.92
N SER A 410 42.30 -11.02 51.66
CA SER A 410 41.54 -9.90 51.09
C SER A 410 40.03 -10.16 51.12
N ALA A 411 39.59 -11.39 50.87
CA ALA A 411 38.19 -11.80 50.96
C ALA A 411 37.67 -11.63 52.40
N ALA A 412 38.39 -12.17 53.39
CA ALA A 412 38.01 -12.05 54.80
C ALA A 412 37.95 -10.59 55.27
N GLU A 413 38.88 -9.76 54.82
CA GLU A 413 38.87 -8.32 55.11
C GLU A 413 37.63 -7.64 54.51
N ARG A 414 37.29 -7.98 53.26
CA ARG A 414 36.10 -7.45 52.58
C ARG A 414 34.80 -7.86 53.28
N LEU A 415 34.68 -9.13 53.68
CA LEU A 415 33.53 -9.63 54.43
C LEU A 415 33.39 -8.90 55.78
N ALA A 416 34.48 -8.72 56.51
CA ALA A 416 34.45 -8.00 57.78
C ALA A 416 33.97 -6.56 57.61
N LYS A 417 34.46 -5.85 56.58
CA LYS A 417 34.01 -4.48 56.28
C LYS A 417 32.53 -4.44 55.87
N GLN A 418 32.06 -5.43 55.12
CA GLN A 418 30.65 -5.57 54.75
C GLN A 418 29.77 -5.79 55.97
N ILE A 419 30.15 -6.67 56.90
CA ILE A 419 29.42 -6.88 58.15
C ILE A 419 29.31 -5.58 58.96
N ILE A 420 30.40 -4.80 59.05
CA ILE A 420 30.41 -3.52 59.76
C ILE A 420 29.50 -2.49 59.07
N ALA A 421 29.59 -2.36 57.75
CA ALA A 421 28.78 -1.42 56.97
C ALA A 421 27.28 -1.73 57.10
N THR A 422 26.91 -3.01 56.99
CA THR A 422 25.53 -3.48 57.19
C THR A 422 25.05 -3.21 58.61
N GLY A 423 25.84 -3.56 59.63
CA GLY A 423 25.47 -3.34 61.03
C GLY A 423 25.26 -1.86 61.39
N LEU A 424 26.07 -0.95 60.82
CA LEU A 424 25.90 0.50 61.02
C LEU A 424 24.68 1.05 60.28
N THR A 425 24.40 0.52 59.08
CA THR A 425 23.22 0.87 58.29
C THR A 425 21.94 0.44 59.00
N ASP A 426 21.90 -0.78 59.53
CA ASP A 426 20.77 -1.30 60.32
C ASP A 426 20.56 -0.51 61.63
N ALA A 427 21.64 0.04 62.20
CA ALA A 427 21.59 0.94 63.35
C ALA A 427 21.17 2.39 63.01
N GLY A 428 20.75 2.65 61.77
CA GLY A 428 20.22 3.95 61.32
C GLY A 428 21.26 4.92 60.78
N THR A 429 22.50 4.48 60.56
CA THR A 429 23.55 5.29 59.91
C THR A 429 23.89 4.69 58.55
N PRO A 430 23.33 5.18 57.43
CA PRO A 430 23.65 4.69 56.10
C PRO A 430 25.16 4.72 55.88
N THR A 431 25.79 3.54 55.81
CA THR A 431 27.25 3.39 55.77
C THR A 431 27.60 2.36 54.68
N THR A 432 28.43 2.76 53.73
CA THR A 432 28.94 1.87 52.68
C THR A 432 30.28 1.24 53.08
N ILE A 433 30.70 0.20 52.37
CA ILE A 433 32.01 -0.44 52.61
C ILE A 433 33.17 0.56 52.40
N THR A 434 33.04 1.46 51.42
CA THR A 434 33.98 2.56 51.14
C THR A 434 34.13 3.51 52.33
N ASP A 435 33.05 3.78 53.06
CA ASP A 435 33.08 4.62 54.27
C ASP A 435 33.80 3.94 55.44
N VAL A 436 33.71 2.61 55.52
CA VAL A 436 34.48 1.81 56.49
C VAL A 436 35.96 1.78 56.12
N GLU A 437 36.28 1.72 54.82
CA GLU A 437 37.66 1.77 54.33
C GLU A 437 38.34 3.11 54.62
N ALA A 438 37.64 4.23 54.36
CA ALA A 438 38.15 5.58 54.63
C ALA A 438 38.40 5.85 56.12
N LYS A 439 37.74 5.12 57.03
CA LYS A 439 37.93 5.22 58.48
C LYS A 439 39.02 4.29 59.02
N ALA A 440 39.43 3.29 58.25
CA ALA A 440 40.41 2.28 58.65
C ALA A 440 41.87 2.67 58.30
N THR A 441 42.04 3.62 57.37
CA THR A 441 43.28 4.36 57.10
C THR A 441 43.37 5.61 57.95
#